data_AF-A0A958IIR7-F1
#
_entry.id   AF-A0A958IIR7-F1
#
_cell.length_a   1.000
_cell.length_b   1.000
_cell.length_c   1.000
_cell.angle_alpha   90.00
_cell.angle_beta   90.00
_cell.angle_gamma   90.00
#
_symmetry.space_group_name_H-M   'P 1'
#
loop_
_entity.id
_entity.type
_entity.pdbx_description
1 polymer ?
#
loop_
_entity_poly.entity_id
_entity_poly.type
_entity_poly.pdbx_seq_one_letter_code
_entity_poly.pdbx_strand_id
1 'polypeptide(L)'
;MRFILILLLSITALTAGDDWNYDNDHEYVKVPFNLGLWPGISIGDMLHDETGKKVYNNGFSLSLIGMRAQRLKGADISGIFSIYTEGVQGFQGSGIFNIVNGNVRGFQGAGIFNLSNGNISGFQGSGIFNMQNGDFRGFQGTGIFTMQNGNFQGVQINGIFSMRNGNFKGFQSNGVFGIQNGDFRGLQISEIFNIANGNFDGAQFGGIVNILNGSFNGLQVGMINIMRHFDSGLQIGLVNIAEDHNGVPIGFFTWVANVPLGYQIYYDDMQFANFTVRSGNENWYNQFTLGRRLDGDVRYHTIGGGFGRKIFLGGNFGLDAGVSGAVLLDDNFKHNKDLGAITRLNLLFHFALPYEGSIFAGPVIHAWYSKLANEDLSGKLWVEETKDDYILRVWPGFVVGIML
;
A
#
# COMPACT_ATOMS: atom_id res chain seq x y z
N MET A 1 -23.68 7.95 -0.97
CA MET A 1 -22.80 7.42 -2.05
C MET A 1 -23.53 6.49 -3.03
N ARG A 2 -24.26 5.45 -2.58
CA ARG A 2 -25.13 4.62 -3.46
C ARG A 2 -26.11 5.45 -4.31
N PHE A 3 -26.66 6.53 -3.77
CA PHE A 3 -27.62 7.39 -4.48
C PHE A 3 -26.99 8.17 -5.66
N ILE A 4 -25.77 8.67 -5.52
CA ILE A 4 -25.04 9.37 -6.60
C ILE A 4 -24.63 8.38 -7.69
N LEU A 5 -24.20 7.17 -7.29
CA LEU A 5 -23.90 6.10 -8.23
C LEU A 5 -25.15 5.67 -9.02
N ILE A 6 -26.29 5.51 -8.35
CA ILE A 6 -27.58 5.19 -9.01
C ILE A 6 -28.00 6.32 -9.95
N LEU A 7 -27.83 7.59 -9.54
CA LEU A 7 -28.16 8.75 -10.38
C LEU A 7 -27.27 8.81 -11.63
N LEU A 8 -25.95 8.66 -11.50
CA LEU A 8 -25.01 8.68 -12.63
C LEU A 8 -25.12 7.43 -13.53
N LEU A 9 -25.39 6.26 -12.94
CA LEU A 9 -25.72 5.04 -13.67
C LEU A 9 -27.08 5.14 -14.39
N SER A 10 -28.05 5.86 -13.81
CA SER A 10 -29.34 6.09 -14.48
C SER A 10 -29.21 7.03 -15.68
N ILE A 11 -28.33 8.03 -15.62
CA ILE A 11 -28.00 8.92 -16.75
C ILE A 11 -27.35 8.13 -17.91
N THR A 12 -26.53 7.12 -17.62
CA THR A 12 -25.92 6.24 -18.63
C THR A 12 -26.87 5.16 -19.14
N ALA A 13 -27.76 4.64 -18.29
CA ALA A 13 -28.80 3.70 -18.69
C ALA A 13 -29.83 4.32 -19.66
N LEU A 14 -30.12 5.63 -19.53
CA LEU A 14 -31.01 6.38 -20.43
C LEU A 14 -30.47 6.53 -21.86
N THR A 15 -29.20 6.21 -22.10
CA THR A 15 -28.54 6.40 -23.41
C THR A 15 -28.03 5.10 -24.04
N ALA A 16 -28.41 3.93 -23.48
CA ALA A 16 -27.86 2.62 -23.90
C ALA A 16 -27.98 2.40 -25.41
N GLY A 17 -26.84 2.16 -26.07
CA GLY A 17 -26.73 1.84 -27.49
C GLY A 17 -26.01 0.51 -27.69
N ASP A 18 -26.28 -0.14 -28.82
CA ASP A 18 -25.73 -1.45 -29.16
C ASP A 18 -24.20 -1.41 -29.26
N ASP A 19 -23.56 -2.55 -28.91
CA ASP A 19 -22.12 -2.73 -29.07
C ASP A 19 -21.69 -2.54 -30.52
N TRP A 20 -20.45 -2.06 -30.72
CA TRP A 20 -19.88 -1.80 -32.04
C TRP A 20 -19.75 -3.09 -32.87
N ASN A 21 -20.78 -3.41 -33.65
CA ASN A 21 -20.79 -4.49 -34.63
C ASN A 21 -20.51 -3.96 -36.05
N TYR A 22 -19.61 -4.63 -36.78
CA TYR A 22 -19.19 -4.26 -38.14
C TYR A 22 -20.20 -4.66 -39.22
N ASP A 23 -21.11 -5.59 -38.93
CA ASP A 23 -22.06 -6.14 -39.93
C ASP A 23 -23.24 -5.21 -40.26
N ASN A 24 -23.47 -4.14 -39.48
CA ASN A 24 -24.62 -3.23 -39.63
C ASN A 24 -24.31 -1.94 -40.39
N ASP A 25 -23.25 -1.89 -41.21
CA ASP A 25 -22.77 -0.67 -41.88
C ASP A 25 -23.85 0.04 -42.75
N HIS A 26 -24.89 -0.68 -43.17
CA HIS A 26 -26.04 -0.13 -43.91
C HIS A 26 -26.95 0.80 -43.08
N GLU A 27 -26.98 0.62 -41.75
CA GLU A 27 -27.78 1.42 -40.81
C GLU A 27 -27.16 2.79 -40.50
N TYR A 28 -25.93 3.03 -40.97
CA TYR A 28 -25.17 4.24 -40.65
C TYR A 28 -25.00 5.15 -41.86
N VAL A 29 -24.97 6.45 -41.59
CA VAL A 29 -24.45 7.46 -42.51
C VAL A 29 -23.04 7.85 -42.06
N LYS A 30 -22.06 7.67 -42.96
CA LYS A 30 -20.65 7.98 -42.69
C LYS A 30 -20.39 9.46 -42.96
N VAL A 31 -19.95 10.18 -41.93
CA VAL A 31 -19.67 11.61 -42.00
C VAL A 31 -18.16 11.81 -41.82
N PRO A 32 -17.40 12.14 -42.88
CA PRO A 32 -15.96 12.32 -42.78
C PRO A 32 -15.57 13.63 -42.09
N PHE A 33 -16.38 14.67 -42.25
CA PHE A 33 -16.22 15.98 -41.61
C PHE A 33 -17.56 16.40 -41.03
N ASN A 34 -17.71 16.33 -39.70
CA ASN A 34 -18.94 16.71 -39.01
C ASN A 34 -18.73 18.03 -38.25
N LEU A 35 -19.32 19.10 -38.77
CA LEU A 35 -19.32 20.41 -38.12
C LEU A 35 -20.68 20.62 -37.45
N GLY A 36 -20.67 21.02 -36.18
CA GLY A 36 -21.89 21.23 -35.40
C GLY A 36 -21.83 22.47 -34.50
N LEU A 37 -23.01 22.98 -34.16
CA LEU A 37 -23.17 23.95 -33.08
C LEU A 37 -23.65 23.23 -31.81
N TRP A 38 -24.75 22.49 -31.93
CA TRP A 38 -25.53 21.89 -30.85
C TRP A 38 -26.12 20.54 -31.33
N PRO A 39 -26.48 19.58 -30.46
CA PRO A 39 -27.20 18.38 -30.89
C PRO A 39 -28.50 18.71 -31.64
N GLY A 40 -28.64 18.19 -32.85
CA GLY A 40 -29.72 18.54 -33.80
C GLY A 40 -29.34 19.67 -34.77
N ILE A 41 -28.15 20.26 -34.63
CA ILE A 41 -27.60 21.30 -35.50
C ILE A 41 -26.16 20.91 -35.85
N SER A 42 -26.00 19.83 -36.60
CA SER A 42 -24.73 19.37 -37.16
C SER A 42 -24.93 18.72 -38.54
N ILE A 43 -23.85 18.61 -39.32
CA ILE A 43 -23.88 17.91 -40.62
C ILE A 43 -24.39 16.47 -40.45
N GLY A 44 -23.97 15.80 -39.37
CA GLY A 44 -24.44 14.46 -39.04
C GLY A 44 -25.93 14.41 -38.71
N ASP A 45 -26.44 15.35 -37.92
CA ASP A 45 -27.86 15.41 -37.55
C ASP A 45 -28.75 15.67 -38.78
N MET A 46 -28.33 16.56 -39.68
CA MET A 46 -29.05 16.81 -40.93
C MET A 46 -29.14 15.55 -41.79
N LEU A 47 -28.04 14.80 -41.91
CA LEU A 47 -28.03 13.54 -42.64
C LEU A 47 -28.86 12.45 -41.93
N HIS A 48 -28.91 12.46 -40.60
CA HIS A 48 -29.78 11.57 -39.83
C HIS A 48 -31.26 11.86 -40.14
N ASP A 49 -31.66 13.13 -40.12
CA ASP A 49 -33.04 13.56 -40.38
C ASP A 49 -33.48 13.26 -41.83
N GLU A 50 -32.56 13.35 -42.79
CA GLU A 50 -32.85 13.02 -44.20
C GLU A 50 -32.92 11.52 -44.49
N THR A 51 -32.07 10.72 -43.83
CA THR A 51 -31.88 9.28 -44.18
C THR A 51 -32.49 8.32 -43.18
N GLY A 52 -32.81 8.78 -41.97
CA GLY A 52 -33.15 7.94 -40.81
C GLY A 52 -31.98 7.11 -40.26
N LYS A 53 -30.76 7.25 -40.79
CA LYS A 53 -29.61 6.41 -40.46
C LYS A 53 -28.82 6.96 -39.28
N LYS A 54 -28.26 6.07 -38.46
CA LYS A 54 -27.39 6.42 -37.33
C LYS A 54 -26.14 7.19 -37.82
N VAL A 55 -25.68 8.18 -37.07
CA VAL A 55 -24.51 9.00 -37.41
C VAL A 55 -23.22 8.28 -37.03
N TYR A 56 -22.38 8.02 -38.02
CA TYR A 56 -21.03 7.52 -37.84
C TYR A 56 -20.00 8.55 -38.31
N ASN A 57 -19.38 9.23 -37.35
CA ASN A 57 -18.29 10.16 -37.61
C ASN A 57 -17.02 9.37 -37.93
N ASN A 58 -16.58 9.38 -39.19
CA ASN A 58 -15.42 8.63 -39.68
C ASN A 58 -14.36 9.58 -40.27
N GLY A 59 -13.73 10.36 -39.40
CA GLY A 59 -12.78 11.40 -39.77
C GLY A 59 -12.65 12.44 -38.67
N PHE A 60 -13.04 13.68 -38.97
CA PHE A 60 -12.92 14.80 -38.03
C PHE A 60 -14.30 15.38 -37.66
N SER A 61 -14.52 15.60 -36.38
CA SER A 61 -15.74 16.19 -35.82
C SER A 61 -15.38 17.39 -34.95
N LEU A 62 -16.05 18.51 -35.20
CA LEU A 62 -15.86 19.75 -34.46
C LEU A 62 -17.22 20.36 -34.12
N SER A 63 -17.48 20.54 -32.83
CA SER A 63 -18.70 21.19 -32.35
C SER A 63 -18.38 22.38 -31.45
N LEU A 64 -19.06 23.51 -31.65
CA LEU A 64 -18.85 24.69 -30.81
C LEU A 64 -19.41 24.50 -29.40
N ILE A 65 -20.61 23.90 -29.26
CA ILE A 65 -21.20 23.61 -27.95
C ILE A 65 -21.09 22.11 -27.67
N GLY A 66 -21.65 21.25 -28.51
CA GLY A 66 -21.48 19.83 -28.29
C GLY A 66 -21.85 18.93 -29.46
N MET A 67 -21.28 17.72 -29.42
CA MET A 67 -21.52 16.67 -30.40
C MET A 67 -22.35 15.55 -29.79
N ARG A 68 -23.31 15.03 -30.55
CA ARG A 68 -24.02 13.78 -30.25
C ARG A 68 -24.05 12.92 -31.51
N ALA A 69 -23.50 11.71 -31.42
CA ALA A 69 -23.54 10.74 -32.51
C ALA A 69 -23.49 9.32 -31.95
N GLN A 70 -23.58 8.30 -32.80
CA GLN A 70 -23.53 6.90 -32.36
C GLN A 70 -22.08 6.42 -32.28
N ARG A 71 -21.28 6.66 -33.33
CA ARG A 71 -19.89 6.18 -33.44
C ARG A 71 -18.90 7.29 -33.82
N LEU A 72 -17.69 7.21 -33.27
CA LEU A 72 -16.51 7.94 -33.74
C LEU A 72 -15.40 6.98 -34.17
N LYS A 73 -14.85 7.19 -35.36
CA LYS A 73 -13.53 6.72 -35.77
C LYS A 73 -12.72 7.90 -36.31
N GLY A 74 -11.78 8.41 -35.53
CA GLY A 74 -10.99 9.60 -35.88
C GLY A 74 -10.86 10.55 -34.70
N ALA A 75 -11.16 11.83 -34.88
CA ALA A 75 -11.02 12.85 -33.84
C ALA A 75 -12.30 13.68 -33.66
N ASP A 76 -12.68 13.89 -32.41
CA ASP A 76 -13.78 14.76 -31.98
C ASP A 76 -13.25 15.81 -31.01
N ILE A 77 -13.53 17.08 -31.31
CA ILE A 77 -13.24 18.22 -30.44
C ILE A 77 -14.55 18.99 -30.25
N SER A 78 -15.02 19.08 -29.02
CA SER A 78 -16.27 19.76 -28.68
C SER A 78 -16.06 20.84 -27.63
N GLY A 79 -16.68 22.01 -27.77
CA GLY A 79 -16.48 23.11 -26.83
C GLY A 79 -16.92 22.80 -25.40
N ILE A 80 -18.12 22.22 -25.21
CA ILE A 80 -18.64 21.86 -23.89
C ILE A 80 -18.70 20.34 -23.70
N PHE A 81 -19.35 19.61 -24.61
CA PHE A 81 -19.56 18.18 -24.40
C PHE A 81 -19.52 17.33 -25.66
N SER A 82 -19.18 16.05 -25.49
CA SER A 82 -19.17 15.06 -26.57
C SER A 82 -19.83 13.76 -26.09
N ILE A 83 -20.89 13.33 -26.78
CA ILE A 83 -21.69 12.15 -26.40
C ILE A 83 -21.71 11.15 -27.56
N TYR A 84 -21.19 9.94 -27.31
CA TYR A 84 -21.27 8.81 -28.24
C TYR A 84 -22.05 7.64 -27.63
N THR A 85 -23.15 7.22 -28.26
CA THR A 85 -24.02 6.18 -27.68
C THR A 85 -23.50 4.76 -27.89
N GLU A 86 -22.57 4.52 -28.82
CA GLU A 86 -22.04 3.19 -29.10
C GLU A 86 -20.52 3.09 -28.90
N GLY A 87 -19.69 3.88 -29.58
CA GLY A 87 -18.24 3.69 -29.43
C GLY A 87 -17.35 4.76 -30.03
N VAL A 88 -16.12 4.80 -29.52
CA VAL A 88 -15.09 5.77 -29.89
C VAL A 88 -13.79 5.05 -30.20
N GLN A 89 -13.24 5.25 -31.39
CA GLN A 89 -11.89 4.87 -31.77
C GLN A 89 -11.11 6.10 -32.24
N GLY A 90 -10.11 6.53 -31.47
CA GLY A 90 -9.27 7.69 -31.77
C GLY A 90 -9.27 8.70 -30.64
N PHE A 91 -9.51 9.97 -30.94
CA PHE A 91 -9.42 11.08 -29.99
C PHE A 91 -10.79 11.69 -29.69
N GLN A 92 -11.16 11.80 -28.43
CA GLN A 92 -12.35 12.51 -27.97
C GLN A 92 -11.94 13.56 -26.92
N GLY A 93 -12.18 14.84 -27.23
CA GLY A 93 -11.83 15.96 -26.37
C GLY A 93 -13.02 16.91 -26.17
N SER A 94 -13.29 17.31 -24.93
CA SER A 94 -14.30 18.34 -24.65
C SER A 94 -13.92 19.28 -23.52
N GLY A 95 -14.50 20.49 -23.50
CA GLY A 95 -14.25 21.46 -22.45
C GLY A 95 -14.79 21.04 -21.08
N ILE A 96 -15.95 20.39 -21.01
CA ILE A 96 -16.57 19.96 -19.74
C ILE A 96 -16.62 18.45 -19.61
N PHE A 97 -17.28 17.74 -20.53
CA PHE A 97 -17.50 16.31 -20.35
C PHE A 97 -17.61 15.45 -21.61
N ASN A 98 -17.15 14.20 -21.49
CA ASN A 98 -17.38 13.15 -22.48
C ASN A 98 -18.24 12.03 -21.90
N ILE A 99 -19.18 11.51 -22.70
CA ILE A 99 -19.97 10.31 -22.37
C ILE A 99 -19.86 9.31 -23.53
N VAL A 100 -19.49 8.07 -23.22
CA VAL A 100 -19.44 6.96 -24.21
C VAL A 100 -20.11 5.72 -23.66
N ASN A 101 -21.17 5.25 -24.31
CA ASN A 101 -21.96 4.14 -23.77
C ASN A 101 -21.45 2.74 -24.10
N GLY A 102 -20.64 2.57 -25.13
CA GLY A 102 -19.87 1.34 -25.34
C GLY A 102 -18.36 1.60 -25.21
N ASN A 103 -17.59 1.05 -26.13
CA ASN A 103 -16.14 0.92 -25.98
C ASN A 103 -15.37 2.17 -26.43
N VAL A 104 -14.33 2.52 -25.68
CA VAL A 104 -13.36 3.58 -26.04
C VAL A 104 -12.02 2.95 -26.34
N ARG A 105 -11.47 3.20 -27.52
CA ARG A 105 -10.12 2.80 -27.94
C ARG A 105 -9.33 4.03 -28.39
N GLY A 106 -8.41 4.52 -27.57
CA GLY A 106 -7.62 5.71 -27.89
C GLY A 106 -7.53 6.71 -26.72
N PHE A 107 -7.83 7.97 -26.97
CA PHE A 107 -7.73 9.05 -26.00
C PHE A 107 -9.10 9.67 -25.70
N GLN A 108 -9.42 9.82 -24.42
CA GLN A 108 -10.61 10.52 -23.96
C GLN A 108 -10.25 11.55 -22.88
N GLY A 109 -10.47 12.82 -23.16
CA GLY A 109 -10.08 13.93 -22.29
C GLY A 109 -11.19 14.97 -22.12
N ALA A 110 -11.43 15.38 -20.88
CA ALA A 110 -12.44 16.40 -20.57
C ALA A 110 -11.96 17.35 -19.46
N GLY A 111 -12.43 18.60 -19.46
CA GLY A 111 -12.07 19.53 -18.39
C GLY A 111 -12.60 19.12 -17.02
N ILE A 112 -13.81 18.53 -16.94
CA ILE A 112 -14.40 18.10 -15.67
C ILE A 112 -14.45 16.58 -15.55
N PHE A 113 -15.13 15.87 -16.46
CA PHE A 113 -15.33 14.44 -16.30
C PHE A 113 -15.47 13.62 -17.57
N ASN A 114 -15.13 12.33 -17.48
CA ASN A 114 -15.50 11.33 -18.47
C ASN A 114 -16.36 10.25 -17.85
N LEU A 115 -17.43 9.84 -18.54
CA LEU A 115 -18.24 8.67 -18.21
C LEU A 115 -18.10 7.67 -19.36
N SER A 116 -17.77 6.41 -19.07
CA SER A 116 -17.93 5.38 -20.07
C SER A 116 -18.46 4.06 -19.51
N ASN A 117 -19.38 3.45 -20.25
CA ASN A 117 -20.08 2.25 -19.77
C ASN A 117 -19.44 0.95 -20.32
N GLY A 118 -18.85 0.97 -21.51
CA GLY A 118 -18.12 -0.19 -22.05
C GLY A 118 -16.69 -0.32 -21.54
N ASN A 119 -15.83 -0.98 -22.32
CA ASN A 119 -14.41 -1.13 -22.01
C ASN A 119 -13.59 0.05 -22.54
N ILE A 120 -12.51 0.42 -21.83
CA ILE A 120 -11.52 1.40 -22.30
C ILE A 120 -10.20 0.71 -22.57
N SER A 121 -9.62 0.98 -23.73
CA SER A 121 -8.22 0.66 -24.04
C SER A 121 -7.49 1.92 -24.51
N GLY A 122 -6.68 2.53 -23.65
CA GLY A 122 -5.90 3.72 -23.98
C GLY A 122 -5.72 4.69 -22.81
N PHE A 123 -5.93 5.99 -23.08
CA PHE A 123 -5.74 7.09 -22.13
C PHE A 123 -7.07 7.75 -21.79
N GLN A 124 -7.32 7.95 -20.49
CA GLN A 124 -8.48 8.71 -20.01
C GLN A 124 -8.04 9.74 -18.97
N GLY A 125 -8.40 11.01 -19.17
CA GLY A 125 -7.97 12.13 -18.33
C GLY A 125 -9.08 13.13 -18.06
N SER A 126 -9.22 13.58 -16.81
CA SER A 126 -10.14 14.69 -16.49
C SER A 126 -9.68 15.54 -15.31
N GLY A 127 -10.19 16.77 -15.23
CA GLY A 127 -9.87 17.68 -14.12
C GLY A 127 -10.47 17.25 -12.79
N ILE A 128 -11.65 16.63 -12.76
CA ILE A 128 -12.32 16.22 -11.52
C ILE A 128 -12.39 14.70 -11.40
N PHE A 129 -13.15 14.03 -12.27
CA PHE A 129 -13.39 12.59 -12.10
C PHE A 129 -13.58 11.81 -13.38
N ASN A 130 -13.31 10.51 -13.31
CA ASN A 130 -13.68 9.55 -14.35
C ASN A 130 -14.51 8.43 -13.73
N MET A 131 -15.55 8.00 -14.44
CA MET A 131 -16.39 6.88 -14.02
C MET A 131 -16.48 5.85 -15.14
N GLN A 132 -16.23 4.59 -14.78
CA GLN A 132 -16.19 3.47 -15.71
C GLN A 132 -17.02 2.29 -15.20
N ASN A 133 -17.80 1.64 -16.08
CA ASN A 133 -18.51 0.41 -15.74
C ASN A 133 -17.83 -0.88 -16.25
N GLY A 134 -17.16 -0.82 -17.41
CA GLY A 134 -16.43 -1.95 -17.99
C GLY A 134 -14.93 -2.00 -17.62
N ASP A 135 -14.24 -2.94 -18.26
CA ASP A 135 -12.81 -3.15 -18.07
C ASP A 135 -11.99 -1.98 -18.63
N PHE A 136 -10.88 -1.66 -17.97
CA PHE A 136 -9.97 -0.60 -18.40
C PHE A 136 -8.55 -1.12 -18.59
N ARG A 137 -7.92 -0.80 -19.71
CA ARG A 137 -6.53 -1.11 -20.00
C ARG A 137 -5.78 0.13 -20.48
N GLY A 138 -4.78 0.57 -19.73
CA GLY A 138 -3.92 1.70 -20.12
C GLY A 138 -3.64 2.68 -18.98
N PHE A 139 -3.79 3.98 -19.25
CA PHE A 139 -3.49 5.04 -18.30
C PHE A 139 -4.74 5.87 -17.96
N GLN A 140 -5.02 6.03 -16.67
CA GLN A 140 -6.12 6.88 -16.19
C GLN A 140 -5.61 7.91 -15.18
N GLY A 141 -5.92 9.19 -15.41
CA GLY A 141 -5.55 10.29 -14.54
C GLY A 141 -6.73 11.19 -14.19
N THR A 142 -6.87 11.59 -12.92
CA THR A 142 -7.90 12.54 -12.48
C THR A 142 -7.38 13.49 -11.41
N GLY A 143 -7.90 14.72 -11.39
CA GLY A 143 -7.56 15.69 -10.35
C GLY A 143 -8.18 15.39 -8.98
N ILE A 144 -9.31 14.68 -8.92
CA ILE A 144 -9.93 14.30 -7.64
C ILE A 144 -10.08 12.78 -7.52
N PHE A 145 -10.93 12.15 -8.32
CA PHE A 145 -11.24 10.74 -8.09
C PHE A 145 -11.61 9.90 -9.32
N THR A 146 -11.46 8.59 -9.15
CA THR A 146 -11.97 7.60 -10.09
C THR A 146 -12.95 6.65 -9.42
N MET A 147 -14.01 6.27 -10.15
CA MET A 147 -14.91 5.19 -9.77
C MET A 147 -14.98 4.18 -10.88
N GLN A 148 -14.69 2.92 -10.58
CA GLN A 148 -14.64 1.87 -11.58
C GLN A 148 -15.35 0.60 -11.14
N ASN A 149 -16.23 0.09 -11.99
CA ASN A 149 -16.63 -1.32 -11.99
C ASN A 149 -15.82 -2.07 -13.05
N GLY A 150 -15.60 -3.37 -12.85
CA GLY A 150 -14.80 -4.17 -13.76
C GLY A 150 -13.30 -4.16 -13.45
N ASN A 151 -12.55 -4.88 -14.26
CA ASN A 151 -11.12 -5.09 -14.06
C ASN A 151 -10.32 -3.91 -14.63
N PHE A 152 -9.17 -3.63 -14.05
CA PHE A 152 -8.26 -2.66 -14.63
C PHE A 152 -6.82 -3.10 -14.64
N GLN A 153 -6.18 -2.82 -15.78
CA GLN A 153 -4.81 -3.15 -16.07
C GLN A 153 -4.04 -1.91 -16.55
N GLY A 154 -3.07 -1.45 -15.76
CA GLY A 154 -2.19 -0.35 -16.16
C GLY A 154 -1.87 0.62 -15.02
N VAL A 155 -1.92 1.92 -15.32
CA VAL A 155 -1.47 3.00 -14.43
C VAL A 155 -2.65 3.90 -14.08
N GLN A 156 -2.92 4.08 -12.79
CA GLN A 156 -3.97 4.96 -12.29
C GLN A 156 -3.38 6.01 -11.34
N ILE A 157 -3.65 7.29 -11.59
CA ILE A 157 -3.21 8.41 -10.73
C ILE A 157 -4.42 9.28 -10.40
N ASN A 158 -4.69 9.45 -9.10
CA ASN A 158 -5.83 10.23 -8.61
C ASN A 158 -5.35 11.25 -7.58
N GLY A 159 -5.82 12.49 -7.70
CA GLY A 159 -5.44 13.54 -6.75
C GLY A 159 -5.95 13.31 -5.33
N ILE A 160 -7.09 12.65 -5.13
CA ILE A 160 -7.61 12.33 -3.78
C ILE A 160 -7.83 10.84 -3.61
N PHE A 161 -8.76 10.23 -4.36
CA PHE A 161 -9.13 8.85 -4.09
C PHE A 161 -9.52 8.03 -5.31
N SER A 162 -9.54 6.71 -5.12
CA SER A 162 -10.15 5.77 -6.06
C SER A 162 -11.06 4.78 -5.34
N MET A 163 -12.11 4.36 -6.02
CA MET A 163 -12.99 3.28 -5.59
C MET A 163 -13.18 2.29 -6.72
N ARG A 164 -12.96 1.00 -6.44
CA ARG A 164 -13.06 -0.04 -7.44
C ARG A 164 -13.83 -1.27 -7.00
N ASN A 165 -14.68 -1.75 -7.90
CA ASN A 165 -15.42 -2.99 -7.79
C ASN A 165 -15.04 -3.99 -8.90
N GLY A 166 -13.83 -4.54 -8.81
CA GLY A 166 -13.22 -5.49 -9.75
C GLY A 166 -11.71 -5.57 -9.55
N ASN A 167 -11.00 -6.41 -10.30
CA ASN A 167 -9.58 -6.67 -10.03
C ASN A 167 -8.67 -5.53 -10.53
N PHE A 168 -7.54 -5.31 -9.87
CA PHE A 168 -6.51 -4.35 -10.25
C PHE A 168 -5.21 -5.08 -10.62
N LYS A 169 -4.60 -4.72 -11.75
CA LYS A 169 -3.23 -5.13 -12.10
C LYS A 169 -2.40 -3.93 -12.57
N GLY A 170 -1.35 -3.56 -11.84
CA GLY A 170 -0.39 -2.52 -12.26
C GLY A 170 0.01 -1.55 -11.16
N PHE A 171 -0.01 -0.24 -11.46
CA PHE A 171 0.38 0.84 -10.53
C PHE A 171 -0.80 1.75 -10.21
N GLN A 172 -1.02 2.02 -8.92
CA GLN A 172 -2.03 2.94 -8.43
C GLN A 172 -1.42 3.94 -7.45
N SER A 173 -1.66 5.23 -7.69
CA SER A 173 -1.32 6.32 -6.76
C SER A 173 -2.56 7.15 -6.43
N ASN A 174 -2.87 7.28 -5.15
CA ASN A 174 -3.93 8.15 -4.65
C ASN A 174 -3.34 9.20 -3.71
N GLY A 175 -3.77 10.45 -3.81
CA GLY A 175 -3.32 11.48 -2.87
C GLY A 175 -3.80 11.26 -1.43
N VAL A 176 -4.91 10.54 -1.19
CA VAL A 176 -5.42 10.32 0.16
C VAL A 176 -5.68 8.83 0.43
N PHE A 177 -6.58 8.22 -0.35
CA PHE A 177 -6.95 6.83 -0.12
C PHE A 177 -7.40 6.04 -1.35
N GLY A 178 -7.26 4.72 -1.29
CA GLY A 178 -7.81 3.79 -2.29
C GLY A 178 -8.68 2.72 -1.63
N ILE A 179 -9.86 2.45 -2.22
CA ILE A 179 -10.73 1.33 -1.84
C ILE A 179 -10.80 0.33 -3.00
N GLN A 180 -10.41 -0.90 -2.73
CA GLN A 180 -10.29 -1.98 -3.70
C GLN A 180 -11.11 -3.19 -3.25
N ASN A 181 -12.22 -3.48 -3.93
CA ASN A 181 -13.11 -4.58 -3.55
C ASN A 181 -12.76 -5.94 -4.16
N GLY A 182 -12.03 -5.97 -5.28
CA GLY A 182 -11.50 -7.21 -5.89
C GLY A 182 -10.03 -7.42 -5.54
N ASP A 183 -9.40 -8.39 -6.21
CA ASP A 183 -7.97 -8.67 -6.02
C ASP A 183 -7.09 -7.54 -6.56
N PHE A 184 -5.96 -7.28 -5.90
CA PHE A 184 -4.97 -6.30 -6.32
C PHE A 184 -3.64 -6.99 -6.60
N ARG A 185 -3.05 -6.72 -7.77
CA ARG A 185 -1.70 -7.17 -8.13
C ARG A 185 -0.83 -6.01 -8.61
N GLY A 186 0.21 -5.67 -7.87
CA GLY A 186 1.19 -4.65 -8.27
C GLY A 186 1.56 -3.68 -7.15
N LEU A 187 1.61 -2.39 -7.46
CA LEU A 187 2.04 -1.34 -6.53
C LEU A 187 0.90 -0.37 -6.23
N GLN A 188 0.54 -0.23 -4.95
CA GLN A 188 -0.44 0.74 -4.46
C GLN A 188 0.23 1.74 -3.53
N ILE A 189 0.05 3.03 -3.78
CA ILE A 189 0.55 4.12 -2.93
C ILE A 189 -0.62 5.04 -2.58
N SER A 190 -0.81 5.29 -1.29
CA SER A 190 -1.73 6.32 -0.77
C SER A 190 -1.11 7.05 0.41
N GLU A 191 -1.36 8.36 0.53
CA GLU A 191 -0.76 9.15 1.62
C GLU A 191 -1.34 8.82 3.00
N ILE A 192 -2.65 8.53 3.11
CA ILE A 192 -3.28 8.30 4.41
C ILE A 192 -3.61 6.83 4.62
N PHE A 193 -4.54 6.27 3.84
CA PHE A 193 -4.95 4.89 4.05
C PHE A 193 -5.29 4.12 2.78
N ASN A 194 -5.12 2.79 2.84
CA ASN A 194 -5.55 1.86 1.80
C ASN A 194 -6.51 0.82 2.41
N ILE A 195 -7.59 0.49 1.70
CA ILE A 195 -8.51 -0.60 2.04
C ILE A 195 -8.59 -1.57 0.87
N ALA A 196 -8.17 -2.82 1.10
CA ALA A 196 -8.31 -3.92 0.16
C ALA A 196 -9.22 -5.01 0.75
N ASN A 197 -10.34 -5.29 0.09
CA ASN A 197 -11.27 -6.36 0.52
C ASN A 197 -10.98 -7.71 -0.13
N GLY A 198 -10.26 -7.74 -1.26
CA GLY A 198 -9.77 -8.96 -1.90
C GLY A 198 -8.35 -9.33 -1.47
N ASN A 199 -7.72 -10.24 -2.22
CA ASN A 199 -6.33 -10.61 -2.03
C ASN A 199 -5.39 -9.54 -2.59
N PHE A 200 -4.19 -9.41 -2.03
CA PHE A 200 -3.20 -8.43 -2.46
C PHE A 200 -1.85 -9.09 -2.70
N ASP A 201 -1.41 -9.07 -3.96
CA ASP A 201 -0.10 -9.54 -4.42
C ASP A 201 0.77 -8.35 -4.85
N GLY A 202 1.78 -7.98 -4.05
CA GLY A 202 2.77 -6.97 -4.46
C GLY A 202 3.19 -6.03 -3.34
N ALA A 203 3.19 -4.72 -3.61
CA ALA A 203 3.65 -3.72 -2.67
C ALA A 203 2.57 -2.68 -2.35
N GLN A 204 2.32 -2.45 -1.06
CA GLN A 204 1.33 -1.50 -0.57
C GLN A 204 2.00 -0.49 0.38
N PHE A 205 1.94 0.79 0.00
CA PHE A 205 2.44 1.90 0.81
C PHE A 205 1.26 2.77 1.22
N GLY A 206 1.01 2.84 2.53
CA GLY A 206 0.03 3.72 3.14
C GLY A 206 0.74 4.57 4.19
N GLY A 207 0.59 5.89 4.18
CA GLY A 207 1.30 6.71 5.17
C GLY A 207 0.86 6.44 6.60
N ILE A 208 -0.44 6.22 6.85
CA ILE A 208 -0.96 5.97 8.21
C ILE A 208 -1.49 4.54 8.36
N VAL A 209 -2.51 4.14 7.59
CA VAL A 209 -3.22 2.88 7.84
C VAL A 209 -3.37 2.04 6.57
N ASN A 210 -2.95 0.78 6.61
CA ASN A 210 -3.31 -0.21 5.59
C ASN A 210 -4.25 -1.26 6.20
N ILE A 211 -5.42 -1.46 5.59
CA ILE A 211 -6.39 -2.49 5.99
C ILE A 211 -6.55 -3.47 4.83
N LEU A 212 -6.38 -4.75 5.11
CA LEU A 212 -6.62 -5.82 4.16
C LEU A 212 -7.50 -6.94 4.77
N ASN A 213 -8.64 -7.22 4.13
CA ASN A 213 -9.57 -8.26 4.60
C ASN A 213 -9.34 -9.64 3.97
N GLY A 214 -8.54 -9.74 2.91
CA GLY A 214 -8.19 -11.01 2.25
C GLY A 214 -6.85 -11.59 2.74
N SER A 215 -6.09 -12.14 1.80
CA SER A 215 -4.71 -12.59 2.02
C SER A 215 -3.71 -11.62 1.39
N PHE A 216 -2.58 -11.38 2.06
CA PHE A 216 -1.52 -10.49 1.61
C PHE A 216 -0.23 -11.27 1.29
N ASN A 217 0.34 -11.00 0.11
CA ASN A 217 1.65 -11.49 -0.30
C ASN A 217 2.52 -10.34 -0.84
N GLY A 218 3.63 -10.05 -0.17
CA GLY A 218 4.66 -9.13 -0.65
C GLY A 218 5.17 -8.12 0.38
N LEU A 219 5.22 -6.84 0.02
CA LEU A 219 5.75 -5.76 0.87
C LEU A 219 4.64 -4.82 1.32
N GLN A 220 4.44 -4.69 2.62
CA GLN A 220 3.52 -3.71 3.18
C GLN A 220 4.26 -2.70 4.06
N VAL A 221 4.01 -1.42 3.82
CA VAL A 221 4.59 -0.33 4.61
C VAL A 221 3.51 0.66 5.02
N GLY A 222 3.40 0.92 6.32
CA GLY A 222 2.56 1.98 6.87
C GLY A 222 2.66 2.04 8.38
N MET A 223 2.24 3.14 9.01
CA MET A 223 2.34 3.26 10.47
C MET A 223 1.54 2.16 11.19
N ILE A 224 0.35 1.85 10.70
CA ILE A 224 -0.54 0.82 11.22
C ILE A 224 -0.93 -0.10 10.07
N ASN A 225 -0.64 -1.38 10.21
CA ASN A 225 -1.01 -2.40 9.24
C ASN A 225 -1.95 -3.41 9.89
N ILE A 226 -3.15 -3.59 9.33
CA ILE A 226 -4.18 -4.49 9.84
C ILE A 226 -4.58 -5.46 8.74
N MET A 227 -4.57 -6.75 9.04
CA MET A 227 -5.06 -7.74 8.10
C MET A 227 -5.56 -9.02 8.74
N ARG A 228 -6.12 -9.90 7.92
CA ARG A 228 -6.51 -11.25 8.33
C ARG A 228 -5.38 -12.24 8.11
N HIS A 229 -4.90 -12.38 6.88
CA HIS A 229 -3.86 -13.37 6.54
C HIS A 229 -2.66 -12.71 5.87
N PHE A 230 -1.47 -12.86 6.45
CA PHE A 230 -0.19 -12.50 5.82
C PHE A 230 0.54 -13.78 5.38
N ASP A 231 0.40 -14.15 4.11
CA ASP A 231 0.91 -15.42 3.60
C ASP A 231 2.43 -15.44 3.49
N SER A 232 3.01 -14.35 2.96
CA SER A 232 4.47 -14.24 2.82
C SER A 232 4.94 -12.83 2.53
N GLY A 233 6.17 -12.53 2.92
CA GLY A 233 6.85 -11.28 2.61
C GLY A 233 7.27 -10.47 3.84
N LEU A 234 7.27 -9.14 3.70
CA LEU A 234 7.75 -8.20 4.70
C LEU A 234 6.67 -7.17 5.04
N GLN A 235 6.35 -7.06 6.33
CA GLN A 235 5.43 -6.07 6.87
C GLN A 235 6.22 -5.09 7.74
N ILE A 236 6.14 -3.80 7.42
CA ILE A 236 6.84 -2.73 8.16
C ILE A 236 5.80 -1.73 8.67
N GLY A 237 5.75 -1.56 9.98
CA GLY A 237 4.92 -0.52 10.59
C GLY A 237 5.25 -0.25 12.03
N LEU A 238 4.71 0.83 12.60
CA LEU A 238 4.79 1.02 14.05
C LEU A 238 3.97 -0.05 14.76
N VAL A 239 2.79 -0.33 14.22
CA VAL A 239 1.87 -1.36 14.74
C VAL A 239 1.46 -2.28 13.60
N ASN A 240 1.69 -3.58 13.78
CA ASN A 240 1.26 -4.64 12.88
C ASN A 240 0.24 -5.53 13.59
N ILE A 241 -0.89 -5.79 12.94
CA ILE A 241 -2.01 -6.58 13.48
C ILE A 241 -2.42 -7.61 12.41
N ALA A 242 -2.42 -8.88 12.76
CA ALA A 242 -2.84 -9.97 11.87
C ALA A 242 -3.62 -11.07 12.62
N GLU A 243 -4.54 -11.78 11.95
CA GLU A 243 -5.11 -13.03 12.50
C GLU A 243 -4.10 -14.19 12.31
N ASP A 244 -3.46 -14.27 11.14
CA ASP A 244 -2.36 -15.20 10.80
C ASP A 244 -1.21 -14.43 10.13
N HIS A 245 0.03 -14.83 10.42
CA HIS A 245 1.21 -14.17 9.84
C HIS A 245 2.40 -15.12 9.62
N ASN A 246 2.68 -15.43 8.37
CA ASN A 246 3.75 -16.35 7.93
C ASN A 246 5.00 -15.63 7.40
N GLY A 247 5.01 -14.29 7.38
CA GLY A 247 6.14 -13.47 6.93
C GLY A 247 7.00 -12.88 8.04
N VAL A 248 7.66 -11.76 7.72
CA VAL A 248 8.52 -10.99 8.62
C VAL A 248 7.81 -9.70 9.05
N PRO A 249 7.37 -9.57 10.32
CA PRO A 249 6.77 -8.34 10.83
C PRO A 249 7.80 -7.49 11.58
N ILE A 250 8.18 -6.36 11.01
CA ILE A 250 9.06 -5.37 11.64
C ILE A 250 8.20 -4.24 12.17
N GLY A 251 8.30 -3.96 13.47
CA GLY A 251 7.61 -2.83 14.06
C GLY A 251 7.85 -2.60 15.53
N PHE A 252 7.32 -1.49 16.06
CA PHE A 252 7.36 -1.23 17.50
C PHE A 252 6.51 -2.26 18.25
N PHE A 253 5.36 -2.62 17.69
CA PHE A 253 4.48 -3.63 18.24
C PHE A 253 3.88 -4.49 17.13
N THR A 254 3.89 -5.81 17.30
CA THR A 254 3.24 -6.75 16.39
C THR A 254 2.34 -7.68 17.18
N TRP A 255 1.07 -7.73 16.81
CA TRP A 255 0.10 -8.64 17.38
C TRP A 255 -0.42 -9.60 16.32
N VAL A 256 -0.25 -10.90 16.58
CA VAL A 256 -0.78 -11.97 15.75
C VAL A 256 -1.71 -12.80 16.63
N ALA A 257 -2.92 -13.08 16.15
CA ALA A 257 -3.87 -13.86 16.94
C ALA A 257 -3.28 -15.23 17.30
N ASN A 258 -3.56 -15.69 18.51
CA ASN A 258 -3.04 -16.95 19.08
C ASN A 258 -1.52 -17.03 19.28
N VAL A 259 -0.76 -15.96 19.04
CA VAL A 259 0.65 -15.87 19.43
C VAL A 259 0.76 -15.05 20.72
N PRO A 260 1.11 -15.66 21.87
CA PRO A 260 1.20 -14.94 23.13
C PRO A 260 2.36 -13.92 23.10
N LEU A 261 2.20 -12.85 23.87
CA LEU A 261 3.31 -11.94 24.18
C LEU A 261 4.32 -12.69 25.05
N GLY A 262 5.60 -12.55 24.71
CA GLY A 262 6.68 -13.14 25.50
C GLY A 262 7.20 -12.15 26.53
N TYR A 263 7.41 -12.62 27.76
CA TYR A 263 7.99 -11.81 28.83
C TYR A 263 9.31 -12.43 29.26
N GLN A 264 10.40 -11.67 29.26
CA GLN A 264 11.70 -12.18 29.68
C GLN A 264 12.24 -11.39 30.85
N ILE A 265 12.83 -12.12 31.80
CA ILE A 265 13.68 -11.57 32.84
C ILE A 265 15.02 -12.26 32.72
N TYR A 266 16.09 -11.47 32.56
CA TYR A 266 17.42 -12.02 32.41
C TYR A 266 18.48 -11.15 33.05
N TYR A 267 19.60 -11.78 33.39
CA TYR A 267 20.78 -11.11 33.90
C TYR A 267 21.93 -11.33 32.93
N ASP A 268 22.63 -10.25 32.59
CA ASP A 268 23.78 -10.29 31.71
C ASP A 268 25.10 -10.11 32.46
N ASP A 269 26.19 -10.41 31.76
CA ASP A 269 27.54 -10.27 32.25
C ASP A 269 27.97 -8.81 32.52
N MET A 270 27.21 -7.83 32.03
CA MET A 270 27.36 -6.41 32.36
C MET A 270 26.61 -6.00 33.64
N GLN A 271 26.11 -6.98 34.40
CA GLN A 271 25.41 -6.80 35.67
C GLN A 271 24.05 -6.09 35.53
N PHE A 272 23.44 -6.10 34.34
CA PHE A 272 22.08 -5.61 34.14
C PHE A 272 21.08 -6.73 34.39
N ALA A 273 20.13 -6.45 35.28
CA ALA A 273 18.85 -7.13 35.29
C ALA A 273 17.94 -6.48 34.25
N ASN A 274 17.46 -7.28 33.30
CA ASN A 274 16.67 -6.82 32.17
C ASN A 274 15.28 -7.43 32.22
N PHE A 275 14.28 -6.61 31.91
CA PHE A 275 12.93 -7.01 31.62
C PHE A 275 12.61 -6.70 30.16
N THR A 276 12.17 -7.71 29.41
CA THR A 276 11.89 -7.58 27.98
C THR A 276 10.47 -8.05 27.66
N VAL A 277 9.76 -7.26 26.86
CA VAL A 277 8.49 -7.66 26.25
C VAL A 277 8.73 -7.95 24.79
N ARG A 278 8.25 -9.10 24.31
CA ARG A 278 8.35 -9.56 22.92
C ARG A 278 6.98 -9.67 22.28
N SER A 279 6.85 -9.13 21.08
CA SER A 279 5.64 -9.14 20.25
C SER A 279 6.01 -9.54 18.82
N GLY A 280 5.20 -10.34 18.13
CA GLY A 280 5.58 -10.91 16.85
C GLY A 280 4.70 -12.07 16.41
N ASN A 281 5.21 -12.88 15.48
CA ASN A 281 4.58 -14.13 15.04
C ASN A 281 5.35 -15.35 15.57
N GLU A 282 5.04 -16.55 15.09
CA GLU A 282 5.69 -17.79 15.55
C GLU A 282 7.20 -17.81 15.32
N ASN A 283 7.69 -17.14 14.27
CA ASN A 283 9.08 -17.22 13.82
C ASN A 283 9.91 -15.96 14.10
N TRP A 284 9.28 -14.81 14.32
CA TRP A 284 9.95 -13.51 14.44
C TRP A 284 9.38 -12.72 15.61
N TYR A 285 10.21 -11.88 16.22
CA TYR A 285 9.80 -11.01 17.31
C TYR A 285 10.46 -9.63 17.21
N ASN A 286 9.69 -8.63 17.63
CA ASN A 286 10.15 -7.31 18.03
C ASN A 286 10.20 -7.31 19.55
N GLN A 287 11.23 -6.69 20.13
CA GLN A 287 11.40 -6.64 21.57
C GLN A 287 11.61 -5.23 22.08
N PHE A 288 11.08 -4.95 23.27
CA PHE A 288 11.35 -3.73 24.04
C PHE A 288 11.95 -4.13 25.38
N THR A 289 13.07 -3.53 25.75
CA THR A 289 13.87 -3.93 26.92
C THR A 289 14.10 -2.76 27.85
N LEU A 290 13.84 -2.99 29.14
CA LEU A 290 14.20 -2.13 30.25
C LEU A 290 15.25 -2.85 31.09
N GLY A 291 16.41 -2.23 31.27
CA GLY A 291 17.50 -2.79 32.06
C GLY A 291 17.87 -1.88 33.21
N ARG A 292 18.31 -2.49 34.32
CA ARG A 292 18.90 -1.80 35.46
C ARG A 292 20.16 -2.51 35.88
N ARG A 293 21.26 -1.77 35.95
CA ARG A 293 22.51 -2.27 36.52
C ARG A 293 22.33 -2.44 38.04
N LEU A 294 22.58 -3.64 38.54
CA LEU A 294 22.40 -3.97 39.96
C LEU A 294 23.68 -3.79 40.77
N ASP A 295 24.85 -3.97 40.14
CA ASP A 295 26.15 -3.91 40.79
C ASP A 295 27.06 -2.84 40.14
N GLY A 296 27.75 -2.06 40.97
CA GLY A 296 28.66 -0.97 40.55
C GLY A 296 28.43 0.35 41.31
N ASP A 297 29.44 1.23 41.33
CA ASP A 297 29.39 2.53 42.04
C ASP A 297 28.38 3.50 41.41
N VAL A 298 28.05 3.32 40.12
CA VAL A 298 27.09 4.15 39.38
C VAL A 298 25.93 3.30 38.91
N ARG A 299 24.70 3.73 39.25
CA ARG A 299 23.47 3.09 38.82
C ARG A 299 23.08 3.60 37.44
N TYR A 300 23.05 2.68 36.46
CA TYR A 300 22.61 2.95 35.11
C TYR A 300 21.31 2.21 34.79
N HIS A 301 20.48 2.83 33.96
CA HIS A 301 19.30 2.22 33.36
C HIS A 301 19.50 2.12 31.85
N THR A 302 18.90 1.11 31.22
CA THR A 302 18.87 0.99 29.76
C THR A 302 17.45 0.90 29.25
N ILE A 303 17.16 1.62 28.18
CA ILE A 303 15.91 1.49 27.44
C ILE A 303 16.27 1.18 25.99
N GLY A 304 15.71 0.11 25.44
CA GLY A 304 16.12 -0.39 24.14
C GLY A 304 15.05 -1.16 23.39
N GLY A 305 15.31 -1.36 22.12
CA GLY A 305 14.50 -2.15 21.20
C GLY A 305 15.35 -3.17 20.48
N GLY A 306 14.71 -4.18 19.91
CA GLY A 306 15.42 -5.18 19.10
C GLY A 306 14.50 -5.98 18.22
N PHE A 307 15.12 -6.79 17.38
CA PHE A 307 14.45 -7.67 16.44
C PHE A 307 15.19 -9.00 16.38
N GLY A 308 14.45 -10.10 16.28
CA GLY A 308 15.07 -11.41 16.21
C GLY A 308 14.15 -12.48 15.66
N ARG A 309 14.74 -13.66 15.50
CA ARG A 309 14.11 -14.84 14.94
C ARG A 309 14.16 -15.98 15.95
N LYS A 310 13.03 -16.68 16.08
CA LYS A 310 12.88 -17.95 16.78
C LYS A 310 13.11 -19.09 15.80
N ILE A 311 13.91 -20.07 16.22
CA ILE A 311 14.23 -21.26 15.44
C ILE A 311 13.91 -22.46 16.32
N PHE A 312 12.91 -23.25 15.94
CA PHE A 312 12.57 -24.48 16.63
C PHE A 312 13.57 -25.58 16.26
N LEU A 313 14.21 -26.20 17.27
CA LEU A 313 15.20 -27.26 17.07
C LEU A 313 14.63 -28.67 17.30
N GLY A 314 13.36 -28.78 17.74
CA GLY A 314 12.72 -30.05 18.06
C GLY A 314 12.61 -30.32 19.56
N GLY A 315 11.58 -31.07 19.95
CA GLY A 315 11.29 -31.37 21.35
C GLY A 315 11.10 -30.10 22.19
N ASN A 316 11.86 -29.98 23.26
CA ASN A 316 11.82 -28.82 24.17
C ASN A 316 12.89 -27.76 23.84
N PHE A 317 13.56 -27.84 22.69
CA PHE A 317 14.69 -26.98 22.36
C PHE A 317 14.35 -25.93 21.30
N GLY A 318 14.78 -24.70 21.57
CA GLY A 318 14.68 -23.57 20.66
C GLY A 318 15.98 -22.78 20.61
N LEU A 319 16.12 -21.95 19.58
CA LEU A 319 17.24 -21.05 19.37
C LEU A 319 16.72 -19.69 18.92
N ASP A 320 17.19 -18.64 19.60
CA ASP A 320 16.87 -17.27 19.25
C ASP A 320 18.11 -16.56 18.74
N ALA A 321 18.03 -16.00 17.54
CA ALA A 321 19.05 -15.13 16.97
C ALA A 321 18.49 -13.71 16.87
N GLY A 322 19.13 -12.73 17.51
CA GLY A 322 18.59 -11.38 17.60
C GLY A 322 19.65 -10.29 17.62
N VAL A 323 19.19 -9.09 17.28
CA VAL A 323 19.92 -7.83 17.45
C VAL A 323 19.08 -6.90 18.32
N SER A 324 19.72 -6.23 19.26
CA SER A 324 19.07 -5.19 20.06
C SER A 324 19.99 -4.00 20.29
N GLY A 325 19.40 -2.83 20.41
CA GLY A 325 20.09 -1.58 20.76
C GLY A 325 19.41 -0.94 21.97
N ALA A 326 20.20 -0.42 22.89
CA ALA A 326 19.71 0.29 24.06
C ALA A 326 20.54 1.55 24.35
N VAL A 327 19.87 2.61 24.78
CA VAL A 327 20.53 3.83 25.29
C VAL A 327 20.75 3.70 26.79
N LEU A 328 21.88 4.21 27.29
CA LEU A 328 22.14 4.28 28.72
C LEU A 328 21.57 5.59 29.29
N LEU A 329 21.03 5.48 30.50
CA LEU A 329 20.44 6.57 31.28
C LEU A 329 21.07 6.55 32.68
N ASP A 330 21.22 7.74 33.26
CA ASP A 330 21.65 7.88 34.66
C ASP A 330 20.56 7.47 35.67
N ASP A 331 20.88 7.52 36.96
CA ASP A 331 19.98 7.19 38.08
C ASP A 331 18.72 8.09 38.15
N ASN A 332 18.70 9.22 37.41
CA ASN A 332 17.56 10.12 37.30
C ASN A 332 16.79 9.93 35.97
N PHE A 333 17.03 8.84 35.24
CA PHE A 333 16.47 8.55 33.92
C PHE A 333 16.79 9.61 32.85
N LYS A 334 17.85 10.39 33.05
CA LYS A 334 18.29 11.39 32.07
C LYS A 334 19.32 10.75 31.15
N HIS A 335 19.09 10.93 29.86
CA HIS A 335 20.11 10.66 28.87
C HIS A 335 21.11 11.82 28.86
N ASN A 336 22.37 11.53 29.13
CA ASN A 336 23.49 12.43 28.89
C ASN A 336 24.15 12.00 27.57
N LYS A 337 24.57 12.98 26.75
CA LYS A 337 25.28 12.72 25.48
C LYS A 337 26.55 11.90 25.67
N ASP A 338 27.10 11.90 26.87
CA ASP A 338 28.28 11.14 27.24
C ASP A 338 27.97 9.65 27.55
N LEU A 339 26.72 9.30 27.86
CA LEU A 339 26.32 7.96 28.33
C LEU A 339 26.22 6.89 27.21
N GLY A 340 26.23 7.29 25.94
CA GLY A 340 26.40 6.36 24.83
C GLY A 340 25.23 5.38 24.62
N ALA A 341 25.48 4.38 23.78
CA ALA A 341 24.52 3.33 23.41
C ALA A 341 25.20 1.97 23.28
N ILE A 342 24.48 0.92 23.65
CA ILE A 342 24.93 -0.46 23.53
C ILE A 342 24.10 -1.20 22.49
N THR A 343 24.78 -1.88 21.57
CA THR A 343 24.19 -2.83 20.64
C THR A 343 24.59 -4.24 21.06
N ARG A 344 23.65 -5.18 21.03
CA ARG A 344 23.86 -6.58 21.40
C ARG A 344 23.44 -7.47 20.24
N LEU A 345 24.30 -8.43 19.90
CA LEU A 345 23.97 -9.55 19.03
C LEU A 345 23.90 -10.81 19.88
N ASN A 346 22.73 -11.44 19.95
CA ASN A 346 22.50 -12.57 20.83
C ASN A 346 22.19 -13.85 20.04
N LEU A 347 22.72 -14.97 20.55
CA LEU A 347 22.34 -16.31 20.13
C LEU A 347 21.97 -17.10 21.38
N LEU A 348 20.67 -17.28 21.63
CA LEU A 348 20.16 -17.80 22.90
C LEU A 348 19.55 -19.18 22.71
N PHE A 349 19.98 -20.14 23.50
CA PHE A 349 19.41 -21.48 23.52
C PHE A 349 18.29 -21.54 24.55
N HIS A 350 17.10 -21.93 24.11
CA HIS A 350 15.91 -22.07 24.94
C HIS A 350 15.66 -23.54 25.26
N PHE A 351 15.31 -23.81 26.52
CA PHE A 351 14.78 -25.08 26.98
C PHE A 351 13.39 -24.86 27.57
N ALA A 352 12.36 -25.39 26.88
CA ALA A 352 10.97 -25.32 27.31
C ALA A 352 10.75 -26.17 28.58
N LEU A 353 10.07 -25.57 29.54
CA LEU A 353 9.70 -26.21 30.80
C LEU A 353 8.32 -26.89 30.67
N PRO A 354 7.97 -27.83 31.56
CA PRO A 354 6.65 -28.48 31.57
C PRO A 354 5.47 -27.54 31.84
N TYR A 355 5.74 -26.36 32.40
CA TYR A 355 4.80 -25.27 32.59
C TYR A 355 5.07 -24.21 31.52
N GLU A 356 4.06 -23.44 31.10
CA GLU A 356 4.15 -22.40 30.05
C GLU A 356 5.29 -21.38 30.31
N GLY A 357 6.51 -21.72 29.88
CA GLY A 357 7.73 -20.95 30.09
C GLY A 357 8.98 -21.70 29.62
N SER A 358 10.10 -20.99 29.52
CA SER A 358 11.41 -21.55 29.15
C SER A 358 12.54 -20.91 29.93
N ILE A 359 13.61 -21.66 30.14
CA ILE A 359 14.91 -21.10 30.55
C ILE A 359 15.74 -20.88 29.30
N PHE A 360 16.56 -19.83 29.29
CA PHE A 360 17.47 -19.59 28.18
C PHE A 360 18.84 -19.13 28.64
N ALA A 361 19.85 -19.45 27.85
CA ALA A 361 21.21 -18.98 28.05
C ALA A 361 21.97 -18.96 26.71
N GLY A 362 22.97 -18.10 26.59
CA GLY A 362 23.79 -18.10 25.39
C GLY A 362 24.78 -16.95 25.28
N PRO A 363 25.68 -17.02 24.29
CA PRO A 363 26.63 -15.96 24.01
C PRO A 363 25.95 -14.69 23.49
N VAL A 364 26.53 -13.56 23.85
CA VAL A 364 26.17 -12.23 23.35
C VAL A 364 27.45 -11.54 22.87
N ILE A 365 27.38 -10.78 21.79
CA ILE A 365 28.42 -9.83 21.42
C ILE A 365 27.90 -8.45 21.75
N HIS A 366 28.62 -7.74 22.61
CA HIS A 366 28.33 -6.37 22.98
C HIS A 366 29.16 -5.44 22.11
N ALA A 367 28.53 -4.40 21.56
CA ALA A 367 29.17 -3.29 20.89
C ALA A 367 28.71 -2.00 21.57
N TRP A 368 29.60 -1.35 22.28
CA TRP A 368 29.29 -0.17 23.08
C TRP A 368 30.01 1.04 22.53
N TYR A 369 29.23 2.08 22.27
CA TYR A 369 29.69 3.37 21.78
C TYR A 369 29.42 4.44 22.84
N SER A 370 30.46 4.98 23.48
CA SER A 370 30.34 5.94 24.60
C SER A 370 31.54 6.89 24.70
N LYS A 371 31.38 8.03 25.37
CA LYS A 371 32.50 8.91 25.75
C LYS A 371 33.14 8.52 27.08
N LEU A 372 32.48 7.66 27.86
CA LEU A 372 32.98 7.20 29.14
C LEU A 372 34.04 6.12 28.93
N ALA A 373 35.27 6.40 29.35
CA ALA A 373 36.42 5.50 29.17
C ALA A 373 36.53 4.39 30.23
N ASN A 374 35.80 4.49 31.33
CA ASN A 374 35.98 3.63 32.51
C ASN A 374 34.70 2.85 32.84
N GLU A 375 34.55 1.66 32.27
CA GLU A 375 33.67 0.65 32.83
C GLU A 375 34.33 -0.72 32.75
N ASP A 376 34.11 -1.49 33.82
CA ASP A 376 34.59 -2.87 33.95
C ASP A 376 33.92 -3.76 32.91
N LEU A 377 34.71 -4.21 31.95
CA LEU A 377 34.29 -5.17 30.94
C LEU A 377 34.30 -6.57 31.55
N SER A 378 33.23 -7.31 31.32
CA SER A 378 33.05 -8.70 31.75
C SER A 378 33.92 -9.71 30.99
N GLY A 379 34.47 -9.33 29.83
CA GLY A 379 35.16 -10.23 28.91
C GLY A 379 36.38 -9.62 28.23
N LYS A 380 37.10 -10.45 27.44
CA LYS A 380 38.27 -9.99 26.67
C LYS A 380 37.82 -9.03 25.57
N LEU A 381 38.26 -7.78 25.66
CA LEU A 381 38.07 -6.76 24.63
C LEU A 381 38.65 -7.24 23.29
N TRP A 382 37.81 -7.26 22.27
CA TRP A 382 38.20 -7.64 20.91
C TRP A 382 38.59 -6.44 20.06
N VAL A 383 37.81 -5.36 20.15
CA VAL A 383 38.02 -4.12 19.40
C VAL A 383 37.88 -2.93 20.34
N GLU A 384 38.82 -1.99 20.26
CA GLU A 384 38.72 -0.67 20.85
C GLU A 384 39.17 0.36 19.81
N GLU A 385 38.26 1.24 19.38
CA GLU A 385 38.57 2.34 18.48
C GLU A 385 38.06 3.66 19.06
N THR A 386 38.88 4.70 18.98
CA THR A 386 38.53 6.04 19.47
C THR A 386 38.44 7.02 18.31
N LYS A 387 37.33 7.74 18.21
CA LYS A 387 37.11 8.79 17.20
C LYS A 387 36.29 9.93 17.79
N ASP A 388 36.79 11.16 17.69
CA ASP A 388 36.11 12.39 18.12
C ASP A 388 35.52 12.31 19.55
N ASP A 389 36.34 11.89 20.51
CA ASP A 389 36.03 11.64 21.94
C ASP A 389 35.10 10.45 22.23
N TYR A 390 34.62 9.70 21.23
CA TYR A 390 33.87 8.47 21.43
C TYR A 390 34.75 7.24 21.31
N ILE A 391 34.50 6.26 22.16
CA ILE A 391 35.16 4.97 22.20
C ILE A 391 34.13 3.91 21.80
N LEU A 392 34.46 3.15 20.75
CA LEU A 392 33.76 1.93 20.37
C LEU A 392 34.48 0.73 20.97
N ARG A 393 33.80 -0.02 21.83
CA ARG A 393 34.29 -1.26 22.41
C ARG A 393 33.45 -2.44 21.94
N VAL A 394 34.09 -3.52 21.54
CA VAL A 394 33.42 -4.78 21.16
C VAL A 394 34.02 -5.94 21.95
N TRP A 395 33.18 -6.74 22.59
CA TRP A 395 33.62 -7.90 23.38
C TRP A 395 32.53 -8.98 23.44
N PRO A 396 32.91 -10.25 23.71
CA PRO A 396 31.96 -11.32 23.93
C PRO A 396 31.48 -11.32 25.37
N GLY A 397 30.25 -11.75 25.56
CA GLY A 397 29.58 -11.87 26.84
C GLY A 397 28.64 -13.06 26.88
N PHE A 398 27.89 -13.15 27.97
CA PHE A 398 26.97 -14.24 28.21
C PHE A 398 25.72 -13.75 28.95
N VAL A 399 24.59 -14.38 28.66
CA VAL A 399 23.32 -14.05 29.31
C VAL A 399 22.61 -15.31 29.77
N VAL A 400 21.87 -15.20 30.87
CA VAL A 400 21.00 -16.25 31.38
C VAL A 400 19.68 -15.65 31.85
N GLY A 401 18.57 -16.32 31.57
CA GLY A 401 17.26 -15.80 31.93
C GLY A 401 16.14 -16.82 31.83
N ILE A 402 14.95 -16.30 32.11
CA ILE A 402 13.68 -17.02 32.00
C ILE A 402 12.76 -16.26 31.06
N MET A 403 11.94 -16.99 30.35
CA MET A 403 10.88 -16.49 29.49
C MET A 403 9.55 -17.12 29.92
N LEU A 404 8.52 -16.28 30.00
CA LEU A 404 7.12 -16.64 30.26
C LEU A 404 6.28 -16.33 29.03
#